data_AF-F1YRW2-F1
#
_entry.id   AF-F1YRW2-F1
#
_cell.length_a   1.000
_cell.length_b   1.000
_cell.length_c   1.000
_cell.angle_alpha   90.00
_cell.angle_beta   90.00
_cell.angle_gamma   90.00
#
_symmetry.space_group_name_H-M   'P 1'
#
loop_
_entity.id
_entity.type
_entity.pdbx_description
1 polymer ?
#
loop_
_entity_poly.entity_id
_entity_poly.type
_entity_poly.pdbx_seq_one_letter_code
_entity_poly.pdbx_strand_id
1 'polypeptide(L)'
;MSVHLFRYLGAILMNRATFTRRVALTSVCALAAEATVGFAALKLSATTDKDSALFALSDAFWRVHNEIWSADYLAEHEYGSPEQKRLEAKLEQLCQQEGLLVKQLAQVPARTQPGLKAKAAILQSLLPDIMRDCYLSDDSGEFLLVMSLLDDLTGGAQI
;
A
#
# COMPACT_ATOMS: atom_id res chain seq x y z
N MET A 1 -18.82 12.86 -8.94
CA MET A 1 -17.52 12.68 -9.63
C MET A 1 -16.44 12.96 -8.61
N SER A 2 -15.92 11.89 -8.01
CA SER A 2 -15.21 11.92 -6.74
C SER A 2 -13.77 12.39 -6.92
N VAL A 3 -13.37 13.34 -6.07
CA VAL A 3 -12.03 13.95 -5.97
C VAL A 3 -10.92 12.91 -5.80
N HIS A 4 -11.26 11.69 -5.36
CA HIS A 4 -10.35 10.55 -5.25
C HIS A 4 -9.83 10.02 -6.59
N LEU A 5 -10.57 10.15 -7.70
CA LEU A 5 -10.08 9.75 -9.03
C LEU A 5 -8.94 10.67 -9.49
N PHE A 6 -8.99 11.97 -9.13
CA PHE A 6 -7.92 12.93 -9.43
C PHE A 6 -6.63 12.66 -8.64
N ARG A 7 -6.72 12.02 -7.45
CA ARG A 7 -5.55 11.70 -6.61
C ARG A 7 -4.62 10.68 -7.27
N TYR A 8 -5.16 9.73 -8.05
CA TYR A 8 -4.36 8.73 -8.77
C TYR A 8 -4.24 9.00 -10.28
N LEU A 9 -5.29 9.49 -10.97
CA LEU A 9 -5.14 9.86 -12.39
C LEU A 9 -4.18 11.04 -12.58
N GLY A 10 -4.10 11.98 -11.64
CA GLY A 10 -3.16 13.10 -11.72
C GLY A 10 -1.70 12.63 -11.69
N ALA A 11 -1.39 11.72 -10.76
CA ALA A 11 -0.05 11.11 -10.64
C ALA A 11 0.27 10.19 -11.85
N ILE A 12 -0.72 9.44 -12.33
CA ILE A 12 -0.56 8.46 -13.43
C ILE A 12 -0.52 9.14 -14.81
N LEU A 13 -1.23 10.25 -15.03
CA LEU A 13 -1.18 11.02 -16.29
C LEU A 13 -0.02 12.01 -16.34
N MET A 14 0.41 12.56 -15.21
CA MET A 14 1.48 13.58 -15.18
C MET A 14 2.90 12.97 -15.15
N ASN A 15 3.02 11.65 -14.95
CA ASN A 15 4.27 10.91 -15.11
C ASN A 15 4.50 10.37 -16.55
N ARG A 16 3.76 10.90 -17.55
CA ARG A 16 4.04 10.66 -18.98
C ARG A 16 5.15 11.55 -19.55
N ALA A 17 5.69 12.46 -18.77
CA ALA A 17 6.85 13.26 -19.15
C ALA A 17 7.97 13.00 -18.15
N THR A 18 9.06 12.41 -18.65
CA THR A 18 10.34 12.16 -17.99
C THR A 18 10.44 10.97 -17.04
N PHE A 19 10.68 9.77 -17.60
CA PHE A 19 11.92 9.08 -17.21
C PHE A 19 12.43 8.11 -18.29
N THR A 20 13.53 8.51 -18.92
CA THR A 20 14.33 7.68 -19.81
C THR A 20 15.27 6.80 -18.98
N ARG A 21 15.10 5.48 -19.11
CA ARG A 21 16.15 4.43 -19.15
C ARG A 21 17.12 4.37 -17.96
N ARG A 22 17.01 3.30 -17.16
CA ARG A 22 18.17 2.51 -16.67
C ARG A 22 17.74 1.07 -16.36
N VAL A 23 18.24 0.17 -17.21
CA VAL A 23 18.24 -1.28 -17.06
C VAL A 23 19.43 -1.68 -16.15
N ALA A 24 19.30 -2.85 -15.52
CA ALA A 24 20.32 -3.63 -14.78
C ALA A 24 20.46 -3.22 -13.30
N LEU A 25 20.42 -4.09 -12.28
CA LEU A 25 20.60 -5.53 -12.06
C LEU A 25 19.66 -5.91 -10.87
N THR A 26 19.26 -7.13 -10.57
CA THR A 26 20.11 -8.23 -10.08
C THR A 26 19.25 -9.47 -9.83
N SER A 27 19.90 -10.61 -9.97
CA SER A 27 19.43 -11.99 -9.94
C SER A 27 18.98 -12.51 -8.55
N VAL A 28 18.19 -13.60 -8.60
CA VAL A 28 17.95 -14.67 -7.60
C VAL A 28 16.99 -14.40 -6.43
N CYS A 29 15.77 -14.94 -6.53
CA CYS A 29 15.36 -16.11 -5.73
C CYS A 29 14.03 -16.69 -6.25
N ALA A 30 14.04 -18.00 -6.45
CA ALA A 30 12.99 -18.81 -7.04
C ALA A 30 12.07 -19.44 -5.99
N LEU A 31 10.90 -19.90 -6.45
CA LEU A 31 9.96 -20.84 -5.83
C LEU A 31 9.22 -20.37 -4.56
N ALA A 32 7.91 -20.17 -4.65
CA ALA A 32 6.93 -21.27 -4.66
C ALA A 32 5.57 -20.76 -5.16
N ALA A 33 5.04 -21.47 -6.15
CA ALA A 33 3.71 -21.28 -6.68
C ALA A 33 2.67 -22.01 -5.81
N GLU A 34 1.42 -21.62 -6.03
CA GLU A 34 0.18 -22.32 -5.66
C GLU A 34 -0.27 -22.23 -4.20
N ALA A 35 -1.31 -21.42 -3.95
CA ALA A 35 -2.57 -21.92 -3.39
C ALA A 35 -3.63 -20.80 -3.27
N THR A 36 -4.62 -20.89 -4.15
CA THR A 36 -6.06 -20.69 -3.88
C THR A 36 -6.56 -19.39 -3.25
N VAL A 37 -7.31 -18.67 -4.10
CA VAL A 37 -8.48 -17.85 -3.75
C VAL A 37 -9.31 -18.56 -2.67
N GLY A 38 -9.31 -17.99 -1.47
CA GLY A 38 -10.08 -18.46 -0.34
C GLY A 38 -10.23 -17.34 0.66
N PHE A 39 -11.30 -16.57 0.54
CA PHE A 39 -11.84 -15.77 1.64
C PHE A 39 -12.29 -16.72 2.76
N ALA A 40 -11.33 -17.24 3.52
CA ALA A 40 -11.58 -17.99 4.74
C ALA A 40 -11.41 -17.01 5.89
N ALA A 41 -12.51 -16.80 6.62
CA ALA A 41 -12.57 -16.01 7.83
C ALA A 41 -11.35 -16.27 8.73
N LEU A 42 -10.53 -15.24 8.94
CA LEU A 42 -9.44 -15.22 9.91
C LEU A 42 -10.05 -15.39 11.31
N LYS A 43 -10.18 -16.64 11.74
CA LYS A 43 -10.31 -16.99 13.15
C LYS A 43 -8.97 -16.65 13.79
N LEU A 44 -8.92 -15.48 14.39
CA LEU A 44 -7.80 -14.95 15.14
C LEU A 44 -7.50 -15.89 16.32
N SER A 45 -6.58 -16.84 16.13
CA SER A 45 -6.07 -17.68 17.21
C SER A 45 -5.20 -16.81 18.10
N ALA A 46 -5.75 -16.44 19.26
CA ALA A 46 -5.09 -15.65 20.29
C ALA A 46 -3.98 -16.47 20.98
N THR A 47 -2.86 -16.65 20.28
CA THR A 47 -1.55 -16.79 20.92
C THR A 47 -0.87 -15.43 20.77
N THR A 48 -0.82 -14.70 21.88
CA THR A 48 -0.52 -13.27 21.98
C THR A 48 0.90 -12.92 21.55
N ASP A 49 1.18 -12.97 20.25
CA ASP A 49 2.27 -12.20 19.67
C ASP A 49 1.78 -10.75 19.54
N LYS A 50 2.50 -9.83 20.20
CA LYS A 50 2.05 -8.47 20.53
C LYS A 50 1.64 -7.66 19.30
N ASP A 51 2.21 -8.00 18.14
CA ASP A 51 1.99 -7.31 16.87
C ASP A 51 1.45 -8.23 15.76
N SER A 52 0.92 -9.42 16.09
CA SER A 52 0.41 -10.39 15.09
C SER A 52 -0.61 -9.80 14.11
N ALA A 53 -1.55 -8.98 14.60
CA ALA A 53 -2.53 -8.28 13.77
C ALA A 53 -1.87 -7.25 12.83
N LEU A 54 -0.84 -6.56 13.31
CA LEU A 54 -0.08 -5.58 12.53
C LEU A 54 0.67 -6.26 11.38
N PHE A 55 1.30 -7.41 11.64
CA PHE A 55 1.98 -8.17 10.58
C PHE A 55 1.02 -8.71 9.54
N ALA A 56 -0.14 -9.24 9.94
CA ALA A 56 -1.15 -9.70 8.99
C ALA A 56 -1.65 -8.57 8.07
N LEU A 57 -1.85 -7.37 8.63
CA LEU A 57 -2.22 -6.18 7.85
C LEU A 57 -1.06 -5.71 6.95
N SER A 58 0.17 -5.80 7.43
CA SER A 58 1.37 -5.44 6.66
C SER A 58 1.55 -6.36 5.45
N ASP A 59 1.35 -7.67 5.62
CA ASP A 59 1.39 -8.65 4.53
C ASP A 59 0.27 -8.40 3.51
N ALA A 60 -0.93 -8.06 3.98
CA ALA A 60 -2.04 -7.69 3.10
C ALA A 60 -1.73 -6.41 2.31
N PHE A 61 -1.14 -5.40 2.95
CA PHE A 61 -0.70 -4.18 2.30
C PHE A 61 0.31 -4.48 1.19
N TRP A 62 1.39 -5.22 1.49
CA TRP A 62 2.41 -5.52 0.49
C TRP A 62 1.88 -6.32 -0.70
N ARG A 63 0.91 -7.22 -0.47
CA ARG A 63 0.25 -7.95 -1.56
C ARG A 63 -0.47 -7.00 -2.51
N VAL A 64 -1.28 -6.10 -1.98
CA VAL A 64 -2.05 -5.14 -2.79
C VAL A 64 -1.12 -4.14 -3.48
N HIS A 65 -0.17 -3.57 -2.74
CA HIS A 65 0.80 -2.61 -3.25
C HIS A 65 1.60 -3.19 -4.44
N ASN A 66 2.10 -4.42 -4.29
CA ASN A 66 2.82 -5.10 -5.37
C ASN A 66 1.91 -5.45 -6.55
N GLU A 67 0.63 -5.77 -6.31
CA GLU A 67 -0.32 -6.03 -7.38
C GLU A 67 -0.58 -4.78 -8.23
N ILE A 68 -0.75 -3.61 -7.61
CA ILE A 68 -0.88 -2.31 -8.30
C ILE A 68 0.36 -2.08 -9.17
N TRP A 69 1.55 -2.19 -8.60
CA TRP A 69 2.81 -1.98 -9.32
C TRP A 69 3.01 -2.96 -10.49
N SER A 70 2.58 -4.21 -10.31
CA SER A 70 2.67 -5.22 -11.38
C SER A 70 1.67 -4.96 -12.52
N ALA A 71 0.49 -4.44 -12.20
CA ALA A 71 -0.57 -4.16 -13.16
C ALA A 71 -0.25 -2.93 -14.03
N ASP A 72 0.40 -1.91 -13.46
CA ASP A 72 0.86 -0.73 -14.20
C ASP A 72 1.96 -1.05 -15.22
N TYR A 73 2.73 -2.11 -15.01
CA TYR A 73 3.82 -2.52 -15.91
C TYR A 73 3.35 -3.29 -17.16
N LEU A 74 2.15 -3.87 -17.16
CA LEU A 74 1.80 -4.97 -18.07
C LEU A 74 0.83 -4.66 -19.21
N ALA A 75 0.26 -3.46 -19.32
CA ALA A 75 -0.89 -3.26 -20.19
C ALA A 75 -0.80 -2.03 -21.10
N GLU A 76 -0.21 -2.19 -22.28
CA GLU A 76 -0.56 -1.36 -23.43
C GLU A 76 -1.89 -1.87 -24.01
N HIS A 77 -3.01 -1.32 -23.51
CA HIS A 77 -4.32 -1.55 -24.09
C HIS A 77 -4.72 -0.38 -25.00
N GLU A 78 -5.49 -0.68 -26.04
CA GLU A 78 -6.08 0.36 -26.88
C GLU A 78 -7.00 1.25 -26.03
N TYR A 79 -6.86 2.57 -26.23
CA TYR A 79 -7.59 3.55 -25.45
C TYR A 79 -9.11 3.40 -25.63
N GLY A 80 -9.86 3.27 -24.54
CA GLY A 80 -11.30 3.08 -24.52
C GLY A 80 -11.78 1.63 -24.64
N SER A 81 -10.87 0.67 -24.81
CA SER A 81 -11.20 -0.76 -24.89
C SER A 81 -11.88 -1.28 -23.60
N PRO A 82 -12.76 -2.30 -23.71
CA PRO A 82 -13.32 -2.96 -22.53
C PRO A 82 -12.26 -3.50 -21.57
N GLU A 83 -11.14 -3.99 -22.10
CA GLU A 83 -9.99 -4.51 -21.36
C GLU A 83 -9.33 -3.41 -20.52
N GLN A 84 -9.06 -2.24 -21.13
CA GLN A 84 -8.54 -1.09 -20.39
C GLN A 84 -9.50 -0.67 -19.28
N LYS A 85 -10.81 -0.55 -19.56
CA LYS A 85 -11.80 -0.15 -18.55
C LYS A 85 -11.88 -1.12 -17.38
N ARG A 86 -11.75 -2.43 -17.65
CA ARG A 86 -11.69 -3.45 -16.58
C ARG A 86 -10.40 -3.33 -15.76
N LEU A 87 -9.27 -3.05 -16.41
CA LEU A 87 -8.01 -2.82 -15.73
C LEU A 87 -8.07 -1.57 -14.84
N GLU A 88 -8.56 -0.44 -15.36
CA GLU A 88 -8.75 0.81 -14.62
C GLU A 88 -9.66 0.60 -13.40
N ALA A 89 -10.79 -0.10 -13.58
CA ALA A 89 -11.69 -0.43 -12.47
C ALA A 89 -11.02 -1.31 -11.42
N LYS A 90 -10.20 -2.29 -11.83
CA LYS A 90 -9.44 -3.15 -10.93
C LYS A 90 -8.39 -2.34 -10.15
N LEU A 91 -7.63 -1.49 -10.83
CA LEU A 91 -6.65 -0.61 -10.21
C LEU A 91 -7.31 0.34 -9.20
N GLU A 92 -8.46 0.92 -9.54
CA GLU A 92 -9.22 1.76 -8.61
C GLU A 92 -9.62 0.99 -7.35
N GLN A 93 -10.09 -0.25 -7.48
CA GLN A 93 -10.42 -1.11 -6.34
C GLN A 93 -9.20 -1.43 -5.48
N LEU A 94 -8.07 -1.75 -6.10
CA LEU A 94 -6.82 -2.05 -5.38
C LEU A 94 -6.31 -0.81 -4.62
N CYS A 95 -6.33 0.38 -5.23
CA CYS A 95 -5.95 1.63 -4.56
C CYS A 95 -6.88 1.95 -3.37
N GLN A 96 -8.19 1.72 -3.52
CA GLN A 96 -9.13 1.88 -2.40
C GLN A 96 -8.81 0.89 -1.26
N GLN A 97 -8.50 -0.36 -1.60
CA GLN A 97 -8.13 -1.38 -0.63
C GLN A 97 -6.81 -1.06 0.08
N GLU A 98 -5.80 -0.59 -0.66
CA GLU A 98 -4.53 -0.12 -0.11
C GLU A 98 -4.76 1.00 0.91
N GLY A 99 -5.53 2.03 0.55
CA GLY A 99 -5.85 3.14 1.46
C GLY A 99 -6.59 2.69 2.73
N LEU A 100 -7.49 1.70 2.63
CA LEU A 100 -8.16 1.12 3.80
C LEU A 100 -7.17 0.36 4.70
N LEU A 101 -6.25 -0.42 4.12
CA LEU A 101 -5.24 -1.16 4.86
C LEU A 101 -4.30 -0.22 5.62
N VAL A 102 -3.87 0.88 4.99
CA VAL A 102 -3.04 1.90 5.65
C VAL A 102 -3.79 2.53 6.83
N LYS A 103 -5.08 2.86 6.68
CA LYS A 103 -5.92 3.36 7.79
C LYS A 103 -6.07 2.35 8.92
N GLN A 104 -6.21 1.05 8.61
CA GLN A 104 -6.27 0.00 9.61
C GLN A 104 -4.92 -0.18 10.32
N LEU A 105 -3.81 -0.15 9.59
CA LEU A 105 -2.46 -0.18 10.17
C LEU A 105 -2.22 0.97 11.15
N ALA A 106 -2.72 2.17 10.84
CA ALA A 106 -2.63 3.32 11.74
C ALA A 106 -3.41 3.11 13.06
N GLN A 107 -4.47 2.30 13.05
CA GLN A 107 -5.27 2.01 14.24
C GLN A 107 -4.67 0.90 15.13
N VAL A 108 -3.75 0.09 14.59
CA VAL A 108 -3.12 -0.99 15.35
C VAL A 108 -1.78 -0.51 15.91
N PRO A 109 -1.60 -0.46 17.24
CA PRO A 109 -0.35 -0.01 17.85
C PRO A 109 0.78 -1.02 17.60
N ALA A 110 1.99 -0.52 17.33
CA ALA A 110 3.19 -1.32 17.26
C ALA A 110 3.86 -1.38 18.64
N ARG A 111 3.84 -2.56 19.27
CA ARG A 111 4.36 -2.78 20.62
C ARG A 111 5.76 -3.35 20.65
N THR A 112 6.31 -3.72 19.49
CA THR A 112 7.63 -4.30 19.35
C THR A 112 8.46 -3.52 18.32
N GLN A 113 9.79 -3.63 18.43
CA GLN A 113 10.72 -3.07 17.45
C GLN A 113 10.44 -3.57 16.01
N PRO A 114 10.17 -4.87 15.77
CA PRO A 114 9.72 -5.34 14.47
C PRO A 114 8.41 -4.68 13.98
N GLY A 115 7.42 -4.45 14.84
CA GLY A 115 6.18 -3.76 14.46
C GLY A 115 6.41 -2.30 14.04
N LEU A 116 7.27 -1.59 14.79
CA LEU A 116 7.67 -0.22 14.44
C LEU A 116 8.36 -0.18 13.08
N LYS A 117 9.27 -1.13 12.83
CA LYS A 117 9.95 -1.27 11.54
C LYS A 117 8.99 -1.56 10.39
N ALA A 118 7.96 -2.38 10.61
CA ALA A 118 6.97 -2.69 9.59
C ALA A 118 6.18 -1.43 9.17
N LYS A 119 5.69 -0.64 10.15
CA LYS A 119 5.05 0.66 9.86
C LYS A 119 5.98 1.62 9.13
N ALA A 120 7.23 1.73 9.59
CA ALA A 120 8.23 2.59 8.96
C ALA A 120 8.52 2.17 7.51
N ALA A 121 8.60 0.87 7.22
CA ALA A 121 8.84 0.37 5.86
C ALA A 121 7.69 0.72 4.91
N ILE A 122 6.44 0.63 5.36
CA ILE A 122 5.26 1.03 4.59
C ILE A 122 5.25 2.54 4.34
N LEU A 123 5.59 3.34 5.35
CA LEU A 123 5.72 4.79 5.16
C LEU A 123 6.84 5.15 4.19
N GLN A 124 7.95 4.43 4.21
CA GLN A 124 9.06 4.65 3.28
C GLN A 124 8.70 4.34 1.83
N SER A 125 7.77 3.42 1.56
CA SER A 125 7.29 3.19 0.19
C SER A 125 6.27 4.24 -0.25
N LEU A 126 5.38 4.68 0.62
CA LEU A 126 4.28 5.59 0.25
C LEU A 126 4.69 7.08 0.23
N LEU A 127 5.42 7.56 1.24
CA LEU A 127 5.69 8.99 1.42
C LEU A 127 6.39 9.65 0.22
N PRO A 128 7.40 9.03 -0.44
CA PRO A 128 8.07 9.68 -1.56
C PRO A 128 7.14 10.04 -2.72
N ASP A 129 6.16 9.18 -3.02
CA ASP A 129 5.21 9.42 -4.10
C ASP A 129 4.15 10.45 -3.67
N ILE A 130 3.63 10.34 -2.45
CA ILE A 130 2.63 11.30 -1.94
C ILE A 130 3.20 12.72 -1.81
N MET A 131 4.45 12.84 -1.36
CA MET A 131 5.14 14.14 -1.29
C MET A 131 5.41 14.72 -2.68
N ARG A 132 5.69 13.88 -3.68
CA ARG A 132 5.84 14.30 -5.08
C ARG A 132 4.53 14.85 -5.64
N ASP A 133 3.42 14.20 -5.29
CA ASP A 133 2.10 14.58 -5.79
C ASP A 133 1.39 15.62 -4.90
N CYS A 134 2.03 16.07 -3.81
CA CYS A 134 1.52 17.06 -2.86
C CYS A 134 0.16 16.73 -2.23
N TYR A 135 -0.12 15.43 -1.95
CA TYR A 135 -1.44 14.96 -1.52
C TYR A 135 -1.54 14.48 -0.05
N LEU A 136 -0.74 15.04 0.85
CA LEU A 136 -0.91 14.83 2.28
C LEU A 136 -2.09 15.66 2.81
N SER A 137 -3.08 14.97 3.38
CA SER A 137 -4.23 15.59 4.06
C SER A 137 -4.37 14.99 5.45
N ASP A 138 -4.95 15.73 6.38
CA ASP A 138 -5.09 15.32 7.79
C ASP A 138 -5.94 14.04 7.97
N ASP A 139 -6.75 13.69 6.97
CA ASP A 139 -7.59 12.48 6.90
C ASP A 139 -6.98 11.32 6.08
N SER A 140 -5.77 11.52 5.55
CA SER A 140 -5.06 10.52 4.75
C SER A 140 -4.56 9.38 5.64
N GLY A 141 -4.56 8.15 5.11
CA GLY A 141 -4.11 6.99 5.87
C GLY A 141 -2.65 7.11 6.29
N GLU A 142 -1.84 7.74 5.45
CA GLU A 142 -0.40 7.89 5.63
C GLU A 142 -0.08 8.93 6.68
N PHE A 143 -0.80 10.06 6.70
CA PHE A 143 -0.71 11.03 7.80
C PHE A 143 -1.08 10.36 9.13
N LEU A 144 -2.19 9.62 9.16
CA LEU A 144 -2.61 8.86 10.35
C LEU A 144 -1.57 7.81 10.76
N LEU A 145 -0.94 7.13 9.79
CA LEU A 145 0.08 6.12 10.05
C LEU A 145 1.38 6.74 10.58
N VAL A 146 1.77 7.93 10.09
CA VAL A 146 2.89 8.71 10.64
C VAL A 146 2.60 9.08 12.09
N MET A 147 1.43 9.66 12.38
CA MET A 147 1.06 10.04 13.74
C MET A 147 1.00 8.82 14.67
N SER A 148 0.43 7.72 14.20
CA SER A 148 0.39 6.43 14.91
C SER A 148 1.80 5.90 15.24
N LEU A 149 2.74 5.99 14.28
CA LEU A 149 4.13 5.58 14.52
C LEU A 149 4.82 6.49 15.56
N LEU A 150 4.55 7.80 15.55
CA LEU A 150 5.07 8.73 16.56
C LEU A 150 4.51 8.43 17.96
N ASP A 151 3.22 8.11 18.06
CA ASP A 151 2.59 7.69 19.31
C ASP A 151 3.20 6.37 19.83
N ASP A 152 3.42 5.40 18.93
CA ASP A 152 4.04 4.12 19.29
C ASP A 152 5.50 4.32 19.79
N LEU A 153 6.26 5.24 19.19
CA LEU A 153 7.64 5.56 19.58
C LEU A 153 7.74 6.27 20.94
N THR A 154 6.76 7.12 21.25
CA THR A 154 6.70 7.85 22.53
C THR A 154 6.04 7.04 23.64
N GLY A 155 5.58 5.82 23.36
CA GLY A 155 4.88 4.96 24.32
C GLY A 155 3.48 5.46 24.67
N GLY A 156 2.85 6.25 23.79
CA GLY A 156 1.54 6.87 24.03
C GLY A 156 1.56 7.99 25.07
N ALA A 157 2.72 8.58 25.35
CA ALA A 157 2.80 9.76 26.20
C ALA A 157 2.21 10.97 25.46
N GLN A 158 0.95 11.29 25.75
CA GLN A 158 0.38 12.59 25.41
C GLN A 158 1.24 13.67 26.07
N ILE A 159 1.84 14.55 25.26
CA ILE A 159 2.50 15.78 25.72
C ILE A 159 1.43 16.81 26.05
#